data_AF-A0AAD9MBQ3-F1
#
_entry.id   AF-A0AAD9MBQ3-F1
#
_cell.length_a   1.000
_cell.length_b   1.000
_cell.length_c   1.000
_cell.angle_alpha   90.00
_cell.angle_beta   90.00
_cell.angle_gamma   90.00
#
_symmetry.space_group_name_H-M   'P 1'
#
loop_
_entity.id
_entity.type
_entity.pdbx_description
1 polymer ?
#
loop_
_entity_poly.entity_id
_entity_poly.type
_entity_poly.pdbx_seq_one_letter_code
_entity_poly.pdbx_strand_id
1 'polypeptide(L)'
;MKPSSDDDGAVGKLTDQLGWSSINTEEASDPSSSSTQDPANRDGDLRVLGWDDVCPFGDRIEKIAEASYAEIYRVTNDRGTSIIKAIRLDSPIKPQTKTQERAGLVDEEPHCEDDLRGETLISEWLADIPGFVVYKERYVVQGKAPKTLLETHQAFHRRTKRKDPDRLQFYPSPSRYLDETRFLIVELGDAGMALEDFELTTTDQLWDIFLHTAIALARAENLICFEHRDLHEGNLCIRQTMDFLGLKMTPTGPPRSSSLI
;
A
#
# COMPACT_ATOMS: atom_id res chain seq x y z
N MET A 1 37.77 -24.03 -50.03
CA MET A 1 38.15 -22.79 -50.76
C MET A 1 38.01 -21.63 -49.79
N LYS A 2 39.10 -20.92 -49.46
CA LYS A 2 39.12 -19.57 -48.84
C LYS A 2 38.88 -18.49 -49.93
N PRO A 3 38.64 -17.18 -49.67
CA PRO A 3 38.94 -16.36 -48.46
C PRO A 3 37.72 -15.49 -47.99
N SER A 4 37.73 -14.77 -46.86
CA SER A 4 38.39 -13.47 -46.63
C SER A 4 38.16 -12.97 -45.19
N SER A 5 39.14 -12.20 -44.72
CA SER A 5 39.21 -11.33 -43.54
C SER A 5 38.41 -10.03 -43.77
N ASP A 6 38.11 -9.08 -42.89
CA ASP A 6 38.51 -8.60 -41.56
C ASP A 6 37.25 -7.88 -40.99
N ASP A 7 37.16 -7.61 -39.68
CA ASP A 7 37.17 -6.24 -39.13
C ASP A 7 36.92 -6.26 -37.60
N ASP A 8 37.99 -5.98 -36.86
CA ASP A 8 38.05 -5.66 -35.43
C ASP A 8 38.44 -4.18 -35.33
N GLY A 9 37.65 -3.36 -34.64
CA GLY A 9 38.00 -1.97 -34.31
C GLY A 9 36.79 -1.21 -33.75
N ALA A 10 36.87 -0.35 -32.74
CA ALA A 10 38.01 0.22 -32.05
C ALA A 10 37.58 0.77 -30.68
N VAL A 11 38.49 0.69 -29.73
CA VAL A 11 38.48 1.35 -28.42
C VAL A 11 39.20 2.69 -28.55
N GLY A 12 38.69 3.76 -27.92
CA GLY A 12 39.56 4.84 -27.43
C GLY A 12 39.10 6.29 -27.65
N LYS A 13 38.66 6.89 -26.53
CA LYS A 13 39.00 8.22 -26.00
C LYS A 13 38.85 9.47 -26.87
N LEU A 14 38.06 10.42 -26.37
CA LEU A 14 38.35 11.86 -26.41
C LEU A 14 37.64 12.57 -25.25
N THR A 15 38.39 12.79 -24.18
CA THR A 15 38.17 13.87 -23.20
C THR A 15 39.21 14.95 -23.49
N ASP A 16 38.78 16.20 -23.68
CA ASP A 16 39.41 17.43 -23.16
C ASP A 16 38.99 18.66 -23.99
N GLN A 17 38.24 19.54 -23.34
CA GLN A 17 38.11 20.99 -23.54
C GLN A 17 37.04 21.40 -22.51
N LEU A 18 37.35 22.00 -21.36
CA LEU A 18 37.83 23.36 -21.21
C LEU A 18 38.52 23.48 -19.84
N GLY A 19 39.67 24.15 -19.81
CA GLY A 19 40.52 24.26 -18.63
C GLY A 19 40.06 25.30 -17.62
N TRP A 20 40.40 25.05 -16.36
CA TRP A 20 40.85 26.09 -15.45
C TRP A 20 42.01 25.61 -14.59
N SER A 21 43.00 26.49 -14.49
CA SER A 21 44.29 26.35 -13.84
C SER A 21 44.21 26.34 -12.31
N SER A 22 45.17 25.65 -11.72
CA SER A 22 45.43 25.52 -10.28
C SER A 22 45.47 26.85 -9.52
N ILE A 23 44.76 26.89 -8.38
CA ILE A 23 45.06 27.77 -7.24
C ILE A 23 45.00 26.90 -5.97
N ASN A 24 46.13 26.77 -5.30
CA ASN A 24 46.23 26.31 -3.92
C ASN A 24 46.02 27.52 -3.02
N THR A 25 45.08 27.47 -2.06
CA THR A 25 45.11 28.33 -0.88
C THR A 25 44.38 27.67 0.30
N GLU A 26 45.19 27.28 1.28
CA GLU A 26 45.04 27.30 2.75
C GLU A 26 43.70 26.96 3.45
N GLU A 27 43.86 26.14 4.49
CA GLU A 27 42.91 25.85 5.57
C GLU A 27 42.31 27.11 6.19
N ALA A 28 40.99 27.12 6.35
CA ALA A 28 40.30 27.91 7.37
C ALA A 28 39.16 27.08 7.96
N SER A 29 39.22 26.92 9.28
CA SER A 29 38.28 26.22 10.15
C SER A 29 37.00 27.01 10.44
N ASP A 30 35.97 26.26 10.83
CA ASP A 30 34.82 26.60 11.71
C ASP A 30 33.42 26.86 11.07
N PRO A 31 32.29 26.66 11.81
CA PRO A 31 31.37 25.56 11.54
C PRO A 31 29.90 26.01 11.39
N SER A 32 29.19 25.52 10.39
CA SER A 32 27.72 25.52 10.42
C SER A 32 27.16 24.50 9.43
N SER A 33 27.12 23.24 9.84
CA SER A 33 26.39 22.20 9.12
C SER A 33 24.88 22.41 9.34
N SER A 34 24.27 23.29 8.54
CA SER A 34 22.85 23.17 8.26
C SER A 34 22.69 21.97 7.32
N SER A 35 22.48 20.79 7.90
CA SER A 35 22.17 19.58 7.14
C SER A 35 20.79 19.75 6.51
N THR A 36 20.76 20.23 5.28
CA THR A 36 19.65 19.99 4.35
C THR A 36 19.61 18.49 4.13
N GLN A 37 18.72 17.80 4.85
CA GLN A 37 18.54 16.37 4.68
C GLN A 37 17.96 16.12 3.29
N ASP A 38 18.73 15.44 2.45
CA ASP A 38 18.25 14.84 1.22
C ASP A 38 17.10 13.87 1.57
N PRO A 39 15.92 13.98 0.94
CA PRO A 39 14.79 13.08 1.21
C PRO A 39 15.08 11.62 0.82
N ALA A 40 16.18 11.34 0.10
CA ALA A 40 16.59 10.01 -0.34
C ALA A 40 17.35 9.19 0.71
N ASN A 41 17.72 9.77 1.88
CA ASN A 41 18.56 9.09 2.88
C ASN A 41 17.85 8.83 4.22
N ARG A 42 16.55 8.49 4.17
CA ARG A 42 15.81 7.95 5.33
C ARG A 42 15.90 6.42 5.42
N ASP A 43 16.92 5.82 4.82
CA ASP A 43 17.15 4.37 4.83
C ASP A 43 17.92 3.97 6.11
N GLY A 44 17.29 4.23 7.26
CA GLY A 44 17.64 3.48 8.47
C GLY A 44 17.03 2.08 8.36
N ASP A 45 17.68 1.08 8.95
CA ASP A 45 17.08 -0.26 9.11
C ASP A 45 15.64 -0.10 9.60
N LEU A 46 14.67 -0.60 8.83
CA LEU A 46 13.27 -0.53 9.19
C LEU A 46 13.08 -1.15 10.57
N ARG A 47 12.29 -0.49 11.44
CA ARG A 47 11.98 -1.05 12.75
C ARG A 47 11.40 -2.46 12.57
N VAL A 48 11.87 -3.39 13.40
CA VAL A 48 11.37 -4.77 13.41
C VAL A 48 10.42 -4.92 14.59
N LEU A 49 9.19 -5.31 14.30
CA LEU A 49 8.10 -5.52 15.26
C LEU A 49 7.63 -6.97 15.27
N GLY A 50 6.93 -7.37 16.33
CA GLY A 50 6.13 -8.58 16.35
C GLY A 50 4.71 -8.32 15.84
N TRP A 51 3.99 -9.38 15.47
CA TRP A 51 2.57 -9.29 15.12
C TRP A 51 1.69 -8.77 16.27
N ASP A 52 2.09 -9.02 17.53
CA ASP A 52 1.41 -8.50 18.71
C ASP A 52 1.60 -6.98 18.87
N ASP A 53 2.63 -6.38 18.24
CA ASP A 53 2.78 -4.92 18.20
C ASP A 53 1.88 -4.30 17.11
N VAL A 54 1.61 -5.03 16.03
CA VAL A 54 0.71 -4.58 14.94
C VAL A 54 -0.74 -4.59 15.36
N CYS A 55 -1.14 -5.62 16.12
CA CYS A 55 -2.48 -5.72 16.68
C CYS A 55 -2.37 -6.11 18.15
N PRO A 56 -2.15 -5.13 19.05
CA PRO A 56 -2.08 -5.34 20.48
C PRO A 56 -3.33 -6.00 21.07
N PHE A 57 -3.18 -6.55 22.27
CA PHE A 57 -4.30 -7.16 22.99
C PHE A 57 -5.44 -6.15 23.19
N GLY A 58 -6.66 -6.54 22.77
CA GLY A 58 -7.85 -5.69 22.81
C GLY A 58 -8.21 -5.08 21.45
N ASP A 59 -7.25 -4.97 20.54
CA ASP A 59 -7.48 -4.52 19.17
C ASP A 59 -8.11 -5.65 18.33
N ARG A 60 -8.83 -5.28 17.27
CA ARG A 60 -9.47 -6.22 16.36
C ARG A 60 -8.74 -6.23 15.02
N ILE A 61 -8.29 -7.40 14.58
CA ILE A 61 -7.74 -7.64 13.25
C ILE A 61 -8.68 -8.47 12.37
N GLU A 62 -9.01 -7.95 11.18
CA GLU A 62 -9.80 -8.64 10.17
C GLU A 62 -9.03 -8.74 8.85
N LYS A 63 -8.78 -9.95 8.32
CA LYS A 63 -8.32 -10.08 6.93
C LYS A 63 -9.48 -9.73 6.00
N ILE A 64 -9.30 -8.71 5.17
CA ILE A 64 -10.35 -8.15 4.32
C ILE A 64 -10.15 -8.47 2.84
N ALA A 65 -8.90 -8.65 2.39
CA ALA A 65 -8.59 -8.94 1.00
C ALA A 65 -7.26 -9.67 0.82
N GLU A 66 -7.06 -10.15 -0.39
CA GLU A 66 -5.79 -10.64 -0.93
C GLU A 66 -5.56 -9.86 -2.22
N ALA A 67 -4.40 -9.24 -2.36
CA ALA A 67 -3.95 -8.54 -3.55
C ALA A 67 -2.90 -9.39 -4.29
N SER A 68 -2.30 -8.86 -5.36
CA SER A 68 -1.29 -9.58 -6.15
C SER A 68 -0.06 -9.99 -5.34
N TYR A 69 0.33 -9.18 -4.35
CA TYR A 69 1.57 -9.36 -3.57
C TYR A 69 1.38 -9.11 -2.06
N ALA A 70 0.14 -9.04 -1.59
CA ALA A 70 -0.13 -8.73 -0.19
C ALA A 70 -1.40 -9.37 0.37
N GLU A 71 -1.34 -9.68 1.65
CA GLU A 71 -2.53 -9.87 2.48
C GLU A 71 -2.95 -8.51 3.07
N ILE A 72 -4.24 -8.18 2.98
CA ILE A 72 -4.76 -6.91 3.49
C ILE A 72 -5.59 -7.17 4.74
N TYR A 73 -5.24 -6.49 5.83
CA TYR A 73 -5.96 -6.55 7.10
C TYR A 73 -6.49 -5.18 7.50
N ARG A 74 -7.65 -5.16 8.15
CA ARG A 74 -8.17 -4.01 8.88
C ARG A 74 -7.90 -4.20 10.36
N VAL A 75 -7.19 -3.27 10.97
CA VAL A 75 -6.96 -3.21 12.42
C VAL A 75 -7.79 -2.05 12.99
N THR A 76 -8.63 -2.33 13.99
CA THR A 76 -9.49 -1.33 14.63
C THR A 76 -9.28 -1.34 16.13
N ASN A 77 -9.14 -0.14 16.70
CA ASN A 77 -9.02 0.10 18.13
C ASN A 77 -9.65 1.45 18.52
N ASP A 78 -9.54 1.82 19.80
CA ASP A 78 -10.13 3.05 20.33
C ASP A 78 -9.56 4.34 19.69
N ARG A 79 -8.37 4.27 19.07
CA ARG A 79 -7.76 5.40 18.37
C ARG A 79 -8.23 5.52 16.91
N GLY A 80 -8.86 4.47 16.37
CA GLY A 80 -9.40 4.44 15.02
C GLY A 80 -9.06 3.17 14.26
N THR A 81 -9.04 3.27 12.93
CA THR A 81 -8.81 2.15 12.03
C THR A 81 -7.55 2.37 11.18
N SER A 82 -6.80 1.29 10.98
CA SER A 82 -5.67 1.17 10.06
C SER A 82 -5.91 0.03 9.07
N ILE A 83 -5.39 0.18 7.87
CA ILE A 83 -5.29 -0.88 6.88
C ILE A 83 -3.82 -1.31 6.82
N ILE A 84 -3.59 -2.60 7.03
CA ILE A 84 -2.29 -3.23 7.05
C ILE A 84 -2.14 -4.00 5.74
N LYS A 85 -1.24 -3.54 4.88
CA LYS A 85 -0.80 -4.28 3.71
C LYS A 85 0.45 -5.06 4.08
N ALA A 86 0.33 -6.38 4.18
CA ALA A 86 1.41 -7.28 4.56
C ALA A 86 1.96 -8.01 3.34
N ILE A 87 3.22 -7.73 3.00
CA ILE A 87 3.95 -8.32 1.87
C ILE A 87 4.98 -9.27 2.44
N ARG A 88 4.99 -10.52 1.99
CA ARG A 88 5.93 -11.52 2.52
C ARG A 88 7.34 -11.23 2.00
N LEU A 89 8.31 -11.19 2.91
CA LEU A 89 9.73 -11.05 2.56
C LEU A 89 10.40 -12.42 2.45
N ASP A 90 11.56 -12.46 1.77
CA ASP A 90 12.39 -13.67 1.69
C ASP A 90 12.82 -14.14 3.08
N SER A 91 12.09 -15.15 3.56
CA SER A 91 12.16 -15.64 4.91
C SER A 91 11.53 -17.04 5.00
N PRO A 92 12.02 -17.87 5.92
CA PRO A 92 11.57 -19.26 6.01
C PRO A 92 10.14 -19.34 6.56
N ILE A 93 9.39 -20.31 6.07
CA ILE A 93 8.11 -20.77 6.62
C ILE A 93 8.16 -22.29 6.77
N LYS A 94 7.30 -22.85 7.63
CA LYS A 94 7.13 -24.31 7.69
C LYS A 94 6.69 -24.83 6.31
N PRO A 95 7.18 -26.00 5.88
CA PRO A 95 6.71 -26.60 4.63
C PRO A 95 5.22 -26.91 4.68
N GLN A 96 4.60 -27.07 3.51
CA GLN A 96 3.23 -27.53 3.40
C GLN A 96 3.09 -28.93 4.02
N THR A 97 1.92 -29.21 4.59
CA THR A 97 1.56 -30.58 4.97
C THR A 97 1.12 -31.36 3.73
N LYS A 98 1.20 -32.70 3.76
CA LYS A 98 0.68 -33.55 2.67
C LYS A 98 -0.78 -33.29 2.31
N THR A 99 -1.58 -32.88 3.29
CA THR A 99 -2.99 -32.49 3.06
C THR A 99 -3.09 -31.19 2.27
N GLN A 100 -2.20 -30.22 2.55
CA GLN A 100 -2.16 -28.95 1.83
C GLN A 100 -1.65 -29.12 0.40
N GLU A 101 -0.60 -29.94 0.20
CA GLU A 101 -0.10 -30.28 -1.14
C GLU A 101 -1.20 -30.94 -1.98
N ARG A 102 -1.93 -31.91 -1.41
CA ARG A 102 -3.05 -32.59 -2.10
C ARG A 102 -4.22 -31.66 -2.41
N ALA A 103 -4.40 -30.61 -1.61
CA ALA A 103 -5.42 -29.59 -1.82
C ALA A 103 -4.99 -28.54 -2.86
N GLY A 104 -3.79 -28.67 -3.45
CA GLY A 104 -3.30 -27.76 -4.48
C GLY A 104 -3.01 -26.36 -3.96
N LEU A 105 -2.63 -26.21 -2.69
CA LEU A 105 -2.20 -24.90 -2.20
C LEU A 105 -0.95 -24.44 -2.94
N VAL A 106 -1.01 -23.20 -3.43
CA VAL A 106 0.14 -22.50 -3.96
C VAL A 106 0.62 -21.57 -2.85
N ASP A 107 1.92 -21.48 -2.64
CA ASP A 107 2.49 -20.46 -1.76
C ASP A 107 2.97 -19.30 -2.64
N GLU A 108 2.57 -18.10 -2.30
CA GLU A 108 3.04 -16.87 -2.91
C GLU A 108 4.56 -16.76 -2.73
N GLU A 109 5.22 -16.28 -3.78
CA GLU A 109 6.66 -16.14 -3.82
C GLU A 109 7.08 -14.96 -2.94
N PRO A 110 8.04 -15.15 -2.02
CA PRO A 110 8.48 -14.05 -1.19
C PRO A 110 9.19 -12.99 -2.03
N HIS A 111 9.10 -11.74 -1.58
CA HIS A 111 9.72 -10.59 -2.23
C HIS A 111 11.02 -10.17 -1.54
N CYS A 112 11.98 -9.63 -2.31
CA CYS A 112 13.11 -8.94 -1.70
C CYS A 112 12.72 -7.50 -1.34
N GLU A 113 13.35 -6.92 -0.32
CA GLU A 113 13.03 -5.56 0.13
C GLU A 113 13.30 -4.51 -0.97
N ASP A 114 14.31 -4.75 -1.81
CA ASP A 114 14.66 -3.86 -2.91
C ASP A 114 13.59 -3.79 -4.01
N ASP A 115 12.91 -4.90 -4.31
CA ASP A 115 11.80 -4.93 -5.27
C ASP A 115 10.61 -4.07 -4.80
N LEU A 116 10.45 -3.93 -3.49
CA LEU A 116 9.34 -3.20 -2.87
C LEU A 116 9.64 -1.71 -2.65
N ARG A 117 10.88 -1.27 -2.87
CA ARG A 117 11.28 0.14 -2.71
C ARG A 117 10.46 1.06 -3.61
N GLY A 118 10.23 0.68 -4.87
CA GLY A 118 9.47 1.51 -5.80
C GLY A 118 8.04 1.77 -5.33
N GLU A 119 7.33 0.72 -4.92
CA GLU A 119 5.94 0.83 -4.46
C GLU A 119 5.83 1.61 -3.14
N THR A 120 6.74 1.37 -2.21
CA THR A 120 6.75 2.10 -0.92
C THR A 120 7.09 3.57 -1.11
N LEU A 121 8.04 3.93 -1.98
CA LEU A 121 8.35 5.32 -2.30
C LEU A 121 7.18 6.04 -2.95
N ILE A 122 6.47 5.40 -3.89
CA ILE A 122 5.27 5.99 -4.51
C ILE A 122 4.20 6.27 -3.44
N SER A 123 3.97 5.33 -2.52
CA SER A 123 3.00 5.52 -1.43
C SER A 123 3.39 6.67 -0.50
N GLU A 124 4.69 6.82 -0.20
CA GLU A 124 5.22 7.93 0.59
C GLU A 124 5.07 9.28 -0.12
N TRP A 125 5.32 9.34 -1.43
CA TRP A 125 5.19 10.59 -2.20
C TRP A 125 3.73 11.04 -2.35
N LEU A 126 2.80 10.09 -2.43
CA LEU A 126 1.37 10.37 -2.54
C LEU A 126 0.73 10.75 -1.19
N ALA A 127 1.42 10.51 -0.06
CA ALA A 127 0.87 10.63 1.29
C ALA A 127 0.22 11.99 1.59
N ASP A 128 0.82 13.06 1.07
CA ASP A 128 0.38 14.44 1.32
C ASP A 128 -0.54 14.99 0.22
N ILE A 129 -0.90 14.18 -0.79
CA ILE A 129 -1.74 14.61 -1.91
C ILE A 129 -3.21 14.26 -1.61
N PRO A 130 -4.10 15.26 -1.45
CA PRO A 130 -5.49 14.98 -1.11
C PRO A 130 -6.20 14.25 -2.26
N GLY A 131 -6.84 13.12 -1.92
CA GLY A 131 -7.48 12.20 -2.86
C GLY A 131 -6.80 10.84 -2.91
N PHE A 132 -5.59 10.71 -2.36
CA PHE A 132 -4.92 9.42 -2.17
C PHE A 132 -5.13 8.88 -0.74
N VAL A 133 -4.90 7.58 -0.59
CA VAL A 133 -4.96 6.93 0.72
C VAL A 133 -3.88 7.50 1.63
N VAL A 134 -4.24 7.75 2.90
CA VAL A 134 -3.29 8.25 3.90
C VAL A 134 -2.25 7.17 4.17
N TYR A 135 -0.99 7.46 3.87
CA TYR A 135 0.14 6.66 4.32
C TYR A 135 0.48 7.01 5.77
N LYS A 136 0.64 6.00 6.63
CA LYS A 136 1.02 6.22 8.04
C LYS A 136 2.51 5.93 8.23
N GLU A 137 2.92 4.70 7.94
CA GLU A 137 4.30 4.26 8.10
C GLU A 137 4.55 2.90 7.44
N ARG A 138 5.83 2.52 7.34
CA ARG A 138 6.26 1.17 6.96
C ARG A 138 7.27 0.60 7.95
N TYR A 139 7.23 -0.71 8.14
CA TYR A 139 8.10 -1.41 9.08
C TYR A 139 8.14 -2.91 8.77
N VAL A 140 9.11 -3.62 9.34
CA VAL A 140 9.20 -5.07 9.22
C VAL A 140 8.47 -5.70 10.39
N VAL A 141 7.68 -6.73 10.11
CA VAL A 141 7.19 -7.65 11.14
C VAL A 141 7.96 -8.95 11.03
N GLN A 142 8.43 -9.45 12.16
CA GLN A 142 9.10 -10.75 12.25
C GLN A 142 8.46 -11.60 13.35
N GLY A 143 8.20 -12.86 13.01
CA GLY A 143 7.89 -13.89 14.00
C GLY A 143 6.62 -14.68 13.73
N LYS A 144 6.29 -15.54 14.70
CA LYS A 144 5.11 -16.40 14.64
C LYS A 144 3.82 -15.57 14.65
N ALA A 145 2.82 -16.08 13.95
CA ALA A 145 1.49 -15.50 13.97
C ALA A 145 0.79 -15.71 15.32
N PRO A 146 0.17 -14.67 15.88
CA PRO A 146 -0.72 -14.82 17.02
C PRO A 146 -2.00 -15.55 16.59
N LYS A 147 -2.73 -16.06 17.59
CA LYS A 147 -3.97 -16.82 17.36
C LYS A 147 -5.00 -16.01 16.57
N THR A 148 -5.10 -14.71 16.84
CA THR A 148 -6.03 -13.78 16.18
C THR A 148 -5.78 -13.69 14.68
N LEU A 149 -4.51 -13.65 14.24
CA LEU A 149 -4.14 -13.62 12.83
C LEU A 149 -4.52 -14.93 12.11
N LEU A 150 -4.30 -16.07 12.77
CA LEU A 150 -4.73 -17.37 12.24
C LEU A 150 -6.26 -17.47 12.11
N GLU A 151 -6.99 -17.04 13.14
CA GLU A 151 -8.45 -17.07 13.16
C GLU A 151 -9.05 -16.22 12.04
N THR A 152 -8.49 -15.02 11.83
CA THR A 152 -8.97 -14.11 10.80
C THR A 152 -8.66 -14.62 9.38
N HIS A 153 -7.48 -15.20 9.17
CA HIS A 153 -7.14 -15.88 7.91
C HIS A 153 -8.11 -17.04 7.62
N GLN A 154 -8.42 -17.88 8.61
CA GLN A 154 -9.39 -18.98 8.46
C GLN A 154 -10.82 -18.48 8.23
N ALA A 155 -11.21 -17.38 8.86
CA ALA A 155 -12.52 -16.77 8.64
C ALA A 155 -12.65 -16.24 7.21
N PHE A 156 -11.64 -15.52 6.71
CA PHE A 156 -11.57 -15.03 5.35
C PHE A 156 -11.62 -16.18 4.33
N HIS A 157 -10.75 -17.18 4.48
CA HIS A 157 -10.69 -18.33 3.58
C HIS A 157 -12.00 -19.14 3.54
N ARG A 158 -12.66 -19.33 4.70
CA ARG A 158 -13.99 -19.97 4.74
C ARG A 158 -15.07 -19.12 4.07
N ARG A 159 -14.94 -17.79 4.06
CA ARG A 159 -15.89 -16.88 3.41
C ARG A 159 -15.69 -16.89 1.90
N THR A 160 -14.44 -16.82 1.43
CA THR A 160 -14.10 -16.84 0.01
C THR A 160 -14.43 -18.19 -0.64
N LYS A 161 -14.10 -19.33 -0.01
CA LYS A 161 -14.48 -20.66 -0.53
C LYS A 161 -15.99 -20.91 -0.63
N ARG A 162 -16.80 -20.24 0.20
CA ARG A 162 -18.26 -20.32 0.07
C ARG A 162 -18.78 -19.56 -1.13
N LYS A 163 -18.11 -18.46 -1.51
CA LYS A 163 -18.45 -17.67 -2.69
C LYS A 163 -17.92 -18.33 -3.97
N ASP A 164 -16.71 -18.87 -3.90
CA ASP A 164 -16.02 -19.54 -5.01
C ASP A 164 -15.27 -20.77 -4.49
N PRO A 165 -15.87 -21.98 -4.63
CA PRO A 165 -15.28 -23.23 -4.15
C PRO A 165 -13.94 -23.60 -4.81
N ASP A 166 -13.72 -23.17 -6.05
CA ASP A 166 -12.56 -23.51 -6.86
C ASP A 166 -11.42 -22.48 -6.72
N ARG A 167 -11.65 -21.40 -5.97
CA ARG A 167 -10.63 -20.38 -5.70
C ARG A 167 -9.39 -21.00 -5.06
N LEU A 168 -8.25 -20.80 -5.72
CA LEU A 168 -6.94 -21.16 -5.19
C LEU A 168 -6.55 -20.27 -4.01
N GLN A 169 -5.85 -20.88 -3.06
CA GLN A 169 -5.20 -20.17 -1.96
C GLN A 169 -3.73 -19.99 -2.35
N PHE A 170 -3.30 -18.73 -2.44
CA PHE A 170 -1.90 -18.37 -2.72
C PHE A 170 -1.13 -18.03 -1.44
N TYR A 171 -1.77 -17.50 -0.40
CA TYR A 171 -1.02 -17.04 0.77
C TYR A 171 -0.86 -18.15 1.82
N PRO A 172 0.36 -18.38 2.33
CA PRO A 172 0.62 -19.41 3.32
C PRO A 172 -0.15 -19.12 4.62
N SER A 173 -0.80 -20.15 5.17
CA SER A 173 -1.51 -20.03 6.45
C SER A 173 -0.59 -19.48 7.56
N PRO A 174 -1.04 -18.52 8.38
CA PRO A 174 -0.27 -17.98 9.50
C PRO A 174 0.26 -19.03 10.48
N SER A 175 -0.37 -20.21 10.56
CA SER A 175 0.11 -21.35 11.34
C SER A 175 1.48 -21.89 10.91
N ARG A 176 1.93 -21.52 9.70
CA ARG A 176 3.22 -21.92 9.12
C ARG A 176 4.32 -20.90 9.38
N TYR A 177 4.02 -19.74 9.95
CA TYR A 177 5.05 -18.75 10.26
C TYR A 177 5.97 -19.25 11.40
N LEU A 178 7.25 -18.94 11.26
CA LEU A 178 8.36 -19.24 12.17
C LEU A 178 8.81 -17.96 12.87
N ASP A 179 9.74 -18.08 13.81
CA ASP A 179 10.28 -16.91 14.54
C ASP A 179 11.08 -15.97 13.60
N GLU A 180 11.53 -16.48 12.46
CA GLU A 180 12.28 -15.77 11.43
C GLU A 180 11.43 -15.39 10.22
N THR A 181 10.14 -15.73 10.18
CA THR A 181 9.27 -15.31 9.05
C THR A 181 9.09 -13.80 9.10
N ARG A 182 9.34 -13.13 7.98
CA ARG A 182 9.34 -11.66 7.87
C ARG A 182 8.31 -11.17 6.86
N PHE A 183 7.70 -10.04 7.18
CA PHE A 183 6.78 -9.30 6.32
C PHE A 183 7.17 -7.83 6.30
N LEU A 184 7.12 -7.21 5.14
CA LEU A 184 7.06 -5.76 5.03
C LEU A 184 5.62 -5.34 5.26
N ILE A 185 5.41 -4.46 6.23
CA ILE A 185 4.12 -3.86 6.50
C ILE A 185 4.12 -2.44 5.97
N VAL A 186 3.10 -2.13 5.18
CA VAL A 186 2.70 -0.75 4.86
C VAL A 186 1.39 -0.48 5.59
N GLU A 187 1.45 0.43 6.56
CA GLU A 187 0.28 0.86 7.32
C GLU A 187 -0.36 2.09 6.66
N LEU A 188 -1.65 1.99 6.37
CA LEU A 188 -2.46 2.97 5.68
C LEU A 188 -3.66 3.38 6.54
N GLY A 189 -4.23 4.55 6.26
CA GLY A 189 -5.54 4.95 6.77
C GLY A 189 -6.67 4.14 6.14
N ASP A 190 -7.77 3.96 6.87
CA ASP A 190 -8.98 3.35 6.30
C ASP A 190 -9.56 4.26 5.21
N ALA A 191 -9.48 3.80 3.97
CA ALA A 191 -9.93 4.52 2.79
C ALA A 191 -11.46 4.42 2.58
N GLY A 192 -12.15 3.50 3.23
CA GLY A 192 -13.56 3.22 3.03
C GLY A 192 -13.80 1.92 2.28
N MET A 193 -14.81 1.90 1.42
CA MET A 193 -15.26 0.73 0.65
C MET A 193 -14.75 0.80 -0.78
N ALA A 194 -14.25 -0.30 -1.34
CA ALA A 194 -13.89 -0.35 -2.75
C ALA A 194 -15.10 -0.06 -3.64
N LEU A 195 -14.89 0.60 -4.79
CA LEU A 195 -15.98 1.00 -5.70
C LEU A 195 -16.72 -0.22 -6.27
N GLU A 196 -16.02 -1.34 -6.48
CA GLU A 196 -16.61 -2.61 -6.94
C GLU A 196 -17.69 -3.16 -6.00
N ASP A 197 -17.59 -2.82 -4.71
CA ASP A 197 -18.56 -3.21 -3.68
C ASP A 197 -19.55 -2.08 -3.34
N PHE A 198 -19.39 -0.89 -3.93
CA PHE A 198 -20.18 0.28 -3.59
C PHE A 198 -21.43 0.41 -4.47
N GLU A 199 -22.60 0.48 -3.84
CA GLU A 199 -23.87 0.69 -4.55
C GLU A 199 -24.06 2.17 -4.92
N LEU A 200 -23.99 2.46 -6.23
CA LEU A 200 -24.33 3.76 -6.78
C LEU A 200 -25.86 3.96 -6.81
N THR A 201 -26.33 4.90 -5.99
CA THR A 201 -27.78 5.18 -5.83
C THR A 201 -28.26 6.41 -6.60
N THR A 202 -27.35 7.32 -6.96
CA THR A 202 -27.69 8.57 -7.65
C THR A 202 -26.65 8.92 -8.72
N THR A 203 -27.05 9.71 -9.72
CA THR A 203 -26.14 10.25 -10.73
C THR A 203 -25.15 11.26 -10.13
N ASP A 204 -25.53 11.94 -9.04
CA ASP A 204 -24.65 12.88 -8.35
C ASP A 204 -23.44 12.16 -7.72
N GLN A 205 -23.66 11.00 -7.10
CA GLN A 205 -22.56 10.15 -6.59
C GLN A 205 -21.57 9.77 -7.69
N LEU A 206 -22.07 9.44 -8.88
CA LEU A 206 -21.21 9.10 -10.02
C LEU A 206 -20.33 10.30 -10.42
N TRP A 207 -20.92 11.49 -10.52
CA TRP A 207 -20.19 12.70 -10.85
C TRP A 207 -19.18 13.09 -9.76
N ASP A 208 -19.55 12.97 -8.49
CA ASP A 208 -18.63 13.23 -7.36
C ASP A 208 -17.42 12.30 -7.41
N ILE A 209 -17.63 10.99 -7.59
CA ILE A 209 -16.54 10.01 -7.68
C ILE A 209 -15.64 10.32 -8.87
N PHE A 210 -16.24 10.56 -10.05
CA PHE A 210 -15.49 10.85 -11.27
C PHE A 210 -14.65 12.12 -11.14
N LEU A 211 -15.25 13.22 -10.69
CA LEU A 211 -14.58 14.50 -10.56
C LEU A 211 -13.52 14.50 -9.47
N HIS A 212 -13.78 13.89 -8.31
CA HIS A 212 -12.78 13.76 -7.25
C HIS A 212 -11.58 12.92 -7.69
N THR A 213 -11.82 11.83 -8.43
CA THR A 213 -10.74 11.00 -8.99
C THR A 213 -9.91 11.80 -9.98
N ALA A 214 -10.55 12.51 -10.92
CA ALA A 214 -9.85 13.34 -11.89
C ALA A 214 -9.02 14.46 -11.23
N ILE A 215 -9.57 15.12 -10.20
CA ILE A 215 -8.86 16.16 -9.44
C ILE A 215 -7.67 15.59 -8.68
N ALA A 216 -7.82 14.41 -8.05
CA ALA A 216 -6.73 13.74 -7.33
C ALA A 216 -5.57 13.41 -8.28
N LEU A 217 -5.88 12.80 -9.44
CA LEU A 217 -4.88 12.48 -10.45
C LEU A 217 -4.20 13.75 -11.00
N ALA A 218 -4.96 14.78 -11.37
CA ALA A 218 -4.40 16.03 -11.87
C ALA A 218 -3.45 16.71 -10.87
N ARG A 219 -3.73 16.61 -9.56
CA ARG A 219 -2.82 17.09 -8.50
C ARG A 219 -1.52 16.29 -8.48
N ALA A 220 -1.60 14.96 -8.51
CA ALA A 220 -0.41 14.12 -8.49
C ALA A 220 0.42 14.23 -9.78
N GLU A 221 -0.23 14.36 -10.94
CA GLU A 221 0.41 14.66 -12.22
C GLU A 221 1.19 15.98 -12.14
N ASN A 222 0.58 17.03 -11.57
CA ASN A 222 1.22 18.34 -11.45
C ASN A 222 2.40 18.36 -10.47
N LEU A 223 2.29 17.64 -9.35
CA LEU A 223 3.29 17.68 -8.28
C LEU A 223 4.49 16.76 -8.54
N ILE A 224 4.24 15.55 -9.06
CA ILE A 224 5.27 14.50 -9.15
C ILE A 224 5.22 13.73 -10.48
N CYS A 225 4.52 14.23 -11.50
CA CYS A 225 4.34 13.56 -12.80
C CYS A 225 3.81 12.12 -12.65
N PHE A 226 2.90 11.91 -11.69
CA PHE A 226 2.36 10.60 -11.36
C PHE A 226 1.46 10.03 -12.47
N GLU A 227 1.59 8.73 -12.72
CA GLU A 227 0.65 7.93 -13.52
C GLU A 227 0.28 6.68 -12.71
N HIS A 228 -1.01 6.43 -12.48
CA HIS A 228 -1.43 5.27 -11.68
C HIS A 228 -1.20 3.92 -12.39
N ARG A 229 -1.40 3.89 -13.72
CA ARG A 229 -1.23 2.73 -14.63
C ARG A 229 -2.12 1.50 -14.37
N ASP A 230 -2.73 1.39 -13.19
CA ASP A 230 -3.62 0.29 -12.81
C ASP A 230 -4.87 0.75 -12.02
N LEU A 231 -5.52 1.82 -12.49
CA LEU A 231 -6.66 2.41 -11.77
C LEU A 231 -7.99 1.72 -12.14
N HIS A 232 -8.22 0.53 -11.56
CA HIS A 232 -9.49 -0.19 -11.65
C HIS A 232 -10.41 0.10 -10.44
N GLU A 233 -11.68 -0.33 -10.51
CA GLU A 233 -12.69 -0.08 -9.47
C GLU A 233 -12.29 -0.58 -8.07
N GLY A 234 -11.60 -1.71 -7.95
CA GLY A 234 -11.00 -2.17 -6.69
C GLY A 234 -9.93 -1.24 -6.07
N ASN A 235 -9.31 -0.35 -6.85
CA ASN A 235 -8.32 0.64 -6.38
C ASN A 235 -8.94 2.01 -6.07
N LEU A 236 -10.25 2.16 -6.24
CA LEU A 236 -10.99 3.36 -5.84
C LEU A 236 -11.76 3.06 -4.55
N CYS A 237 -11.45 3.80 -3.49
CA CYS A 237 -12.14 3.67 -2.20
C CYS A 237 -13.09 4.84 -1.96
N ILE A 238 -14.33 4.54 -1.63
CA ILE A 238 -15.41 5.48 -1.36
C ILE A 238 -15.67 5.53 0.13
N ARG A 239 -15.66 6.75 0.67
CA ARG A 239 -16.13 7.04 2.03
C ARG A 239 -17.15 8.15 1.97
N GLN A 240 -18.38 7.83 2.37
CA GLN A 240 -19.40 8.85 2.53
C GLN A 240 -19.03 9.74 3.72
N THR A 241 -18.86 11.03 3.46
CA THR A 241 -18.79 12.03 4.52
C THR A 241 -20.21 12.41 4.89
N MET A 242 -20.58 12.29 6.16
CA MET A 242 -21.81 12.94 6.60
C MET A 242 -21.60 14.45 6.46
N ASP A 243 -22.47 15.09 5.68
CA ASP A 243 -22.50 16.55 5.58
C ASP A 243 -22.64 17.15 6.98
N PHE A 244 -21.59 17.82 7.45
CA PHE A 244 -21.70 18.81 8.52
C PHE A 244 -22.36 20.09 7.99
N LEU A 245 -23.50 19.96 7.32
CA LEU A 245 -24.41 21.07 7.10
C LEU A 245 -25.51 20.96 8.15
N GLY A 246 -25.23 21.52 9.32
CA GLY A 246 -26.21 21.85 10.36
C GLY A 246 -27.23 22.90 9.92
N LEU A 247 -27.71 22.87 8.68
CA LEU A 247 -28.89 23.58 8.24
C LEU A 247 -30.05 22.58 8.27
N LYS A 248 -30.72 22.53 9.42
CA LYS A 248 -32.10 22.04 9.49
C LYS A 248 -32.91 22.84 8.47
N MET A 249 -33.15 22.25 7.30
CA MET A 249 -34.21 22.68 6.41
C MET A 249 -35.53 22.36 7.13
N THR A 250 -36.03 23.30 7.93
CA THR A 250 -37.40 23.24 8.42
C THR A 250 -38.32 23.35 7.21
N PRO A 251 -39.31 22.45 7.05
CA PRO A 251 -40.31 22.62 6.01
C PRO A 251 -41.13 23.89 6.31
N THR A 252 -40.87 24.98 5.59
CA THR A 252 -41.74 26.15 5.58
C THR A 252 -42.89 25.86 4.61
N GLY A 253 -43.89 25.13 5.07
CA GLY A 253 -45.19 25.04 4.41
C GLY A 253 -46.27 25.40 5.42
N PRO A 254 -47.17 26.36 5.13
CA PRO A 254 -48.24 26.68 6.06
C PRO A 254 -49.20 25.47 6.19
N PRO A 255 -49.79 25.23 7.37
CA PRO A 255 -50.78 24.18 7.53
C PRO A 255 -51.99 24.52 6.66
N ARG A 256 -52.30 23.66 5.69
CA ARG A 256 -53.61 23.71 5.04
C ARG A 256 -54.66 23.29 6.06
N SER A 257 -55.35 24.27 6.62
CA SER A 257 -56.63 24.08 7.29
C SER A 257 -57.73 23.92 6.23
N SER A 258 -58.46 22.82 6.31
CA SER A 258 -59.90 22.76 6.01
C SER A 258 -60.36 21.33 6.35
N SER A 259 -60.92 21.06 7.54
CA SER A 259 -62.35 21.16 7.86
C SER A 259 -63.27 20.51 6.83
N LEU A 260 -63.94 19.42 7.25
CA LEU A 260 -65.34 19.01 6.99
C LEU A 260 -65.94 19.51 5.66
N ILE A 261 -66.35 18.66 4.72
CA ILE A 261 -67.39 17.61 4.73
C ILE A 261 -67.06 16.60 3.62
#